data_AF-A0A1D3K7P9-F1
#
_entry.id   AF-A0A1D3K7P9-F1
#
_cell.length_a   1.000
_cell.length_b   1.000
_cell.length_c   1.000
_cell.angle_alpha   90.00
_cell.angle_beta   90.00
_cell.angle_gamma   90.00
#
_symmetry.space_group_name_H-M   'P 1'
#
loop_
_entity.id
_entity.type
_entity.pdbx_description
1 polymer ?
#
loop_
_entity_poly.entity_id
_entity_poly.type
_entity_poly.pdbx_seq_one_letter_code
_entity_poly.pdbx_strand_id
1 'polypeptide(L)'
;MKSVPYEALDNVGKPFNRSARIISELPWRERKAALSGALAAVSEQVGIEATDQIYFGIPVFNAFGMNAKEARKHPMAALLMTSGGDVGLEMVAGFMPSDAISGVTHR
;
A
#
# COMPACT_ATOMS: atom_id res chain seq x y z
N MET A 1 -4.39 -6.00 16.02
CA MET A 1 -4.07 -5.76 14.60
C MET A 1 -4.65 -6.90 13.77
N LYS A 2 -5.21 -6.59 12.60
CA LYS A 2 -5.91 -7.48 11.67
C LYS A 2 -4.90 -8.07 10.68
N SER A 3 -4.97 -9.38 10.47
CA SER A 3 -4.32 -10.07 9.35
C SER A 3 -5.41 -10.74 8.51
N VAL A 4 -5.31 -10.60 7.19
CA VAL A 4 -6.24 -11.19 6.23
C VAL A 4 -5.47 -12.20 5.39
N PRO A 5 -5.90 -13.47 5.30
CA PRO A 5 -5.21 -14.44 4.46
C PRO A 5 -5.33 -14.08 2.97
N TYR A 6 -4.26 -14.33 2.22
CA TYR A 6 -4.13 -14.08 0.81
C TYR A 6 -3.33 -15.22 0.15
N GLU A 7 -3.86 -15.76 -0.95
CA GLU A 7 -3.16 -16.72 -1.78
C GLU A 7 -2.28 -15.96 -2.78
N ALA A 8 -0.97 -15.95 -2.52
CA ALA A 8 0.03 -15.32 -3.36
C ALA A 8 0.69 -16.36 -4.28
N LEU A 9 1.46 -15.86 -5.25
CA LEU A 9 2.32 -16.70 -6.09
C LEU A 9 3.78 -16.48 -5.70
N ASP A 10 4.53 -17.57 -5.56
CA ASP A 10 5.98 -17.51 -5.32
C ASP A 10 6.76 -17.14 -6.60
N ASN A 11 8.09 -17.10 -6.51
CA ASN A 11 8.96 -16.72 -7.64
C ASN A 11 8.91 -17.70 -8.83
N VAL A 12 8.31 -18.89 -8.66
CA VAL A 12 8.11 -19.87 -9.74
C VAL A 12 6.63 -20.02 -10.12
N GLY A 13 5.77 -19.10 -9.64
CA GLY A 13 4.34 -19.07 -9.96
C GLY A 13 3.50 -20.09 -9.19
N LYS A 14 4.01 -20.71 -8.13
CA LYS A 14 3.24 -21.65 -7.30
C LYS A 14 2.44 -20.91 -6.24
N PRO A 15 1.16 -21.28 -6.02
CA PRO A 15 0.36 -20.71 -4.95
C PRO A 15 0.93 -21.00 -3.56
N PHE A 16 0.91 -20.01 -2.68
CA PHE A 16 1.17 -20.16 -1.26
C PHE A 16 0.33 -19.16 -0.45
N ASN A 17 -0.01 -19.52 0.79
CA ASN A 17 -0.79 -18.66 1.66
C ASN A 17 0.12 -17.76 2.50
N ARG A 18 -0.23 -16.47 2.56
CA ARG A 18 0.37 -15.49 3.47
C ARG A 18 -0.66 -14.46 3.90
N SER A 19 -0.29 -13.59 4.82
CA SER A 19 -1.06 -12.37 5.12
C SER A 19 -1.05 -11.44 3.90
N ALA A 20 -2.18 -10.76 3.64
CA ALA A 20 -2.27 -9.65 2.72
C ALA A 20 -1.32 -8.53 3.16
N ARG A 21 -0.69 -7.87 2.18
CA ARG A 21 0.35 -6.86 2.38
C ARG A 21 0.00 -5.52 1.75
N ILE A 22 -0.80 -5.52 0.69
CA ILE A 22 -1.24 -4.30 0.00
C ILE A 22 -2.77 -4.26 -0.06
N ILE A 23 -3.33 -3.09 -0.30
CA ILE A 23 -4.79 -2.87 -0.34
C ILE A 23 -5.48 -3.75 -1.38
N SER A 24 -4.87 -3.98 -2.55
CA SER A 24 -5.45 -4.78 -3.64
C SER A 24 -5.56 -6.27 -3.31
N GLU A 25 -4.87 -6.75 -2.28
CA GLU A 25 -4.97 -8.13 -1.78
C GLU A 25 -6.14 -8.34 -0.83
N LEU A 26 -6.75 -7.26 -0.32
CA LEU A 26 -7.93 -7.35 0.53
C LEU A 26 -9.18 -7.77 -0.27
N PRO A 27 -10.19 -8.39 0.40
CA PRO A 27 -11.51 -8.55 -0.17
C PRO A 27 -12.07 -7.21 -0.66
N TRP A 28 -12.72 -7.21 -1.84
CA TRP A 28 -13.23 -6.00 -2.51
C TRP A 28 -13.95 -5.03 -1.56
N ARG A 29 -14.83 -5.56 -0.71
CA ARG A 29 -15.64 -4.80 0.27
C ARG A 29 -14.82 -4.03 1.31
N GLU A 30 -13.57 -4.39 1.54
CA GLU A 30 -12.70 -3.80 2.57
C GLU A 30 -11.75 -2.74 2.01
N ARG A 31 -11.51 -2.74 0.69
CA ARG A 31 -10.50 -1.89 0.04
C ARG A 31 -10.79 -0.40 0.22
N LYS A 32 -12.05 0.02 0.11
CA LYS A 32 -12.44 1.44 0.29
C LYS A 32 -12.11 1.95 1.68
N ALA A 33 -12.40 1.16 2.71
CA ALA A 33 -12.10 1.52 4.09
C ALA A 33 -10.57 1.55 4.33
N ALA A 34 -9.83 0.62 3.73
CA ALA A 34 -8.37 0.59 3.82
C ALA A 34 -7.71 1.82 3.14
N LEU A 35 -8.18 2.23 1.96
CA LEU A 35 -7.70 3.45 1.28
C LEU A 35 -7.90 4.69 2.15
N SER A 36 -9.08 4.84 2.74
CA SER A 36 -9.37 5.95 3.65
C SER A 36 -8.51 5.87 4.92
N GLY A 37 -8.30 4.67 5.47
CA GLY A 37 -7.47 4.47 6.66
C GLY A 37 -5.97 4.68 6.43
N ALA A 38 -5.49 4.59 5.19
CA ALA A 38 -4.09 4.86 4.82
C ALA A 38 -3.76 6.36 4.79
N LEU A 39 -4.75 7.22 4.53
CA LEU A 39 -4.53 8.62 4.15
C LEU A 39 -3.72 9.41 5.18
N ALA A 40 -4.00 9.21 6.47
CA ALA A 40 -3.31 9.90 7.56
C ALA A 40 -1.82 9.52 7.62
N ALA A 41 -1.50 8.23 7.60
CA ALA A 41 -0.11 7.76 7.65
C ALA A 41 0.67 8.14 6.39
N VAL A 42 0.04 8.07 5.21
CA VAL A 42 0.65 8.52 3.96
C VAL A 42 0.92 10.02 3.98
N SER A 43 -0.01 10.84 4.50
CA SER A 43 0.19 12.29 4.64
C SER A 43 1.34 12.61 5.58
N GLU A 44 1.44 11.91 6.72
CA GLU A 44 2.55 12.03 7.66
C GLU A 44 3.88 11.70 7.00
N GLN A 45 3.96 10.59 6.25
CA GLN A 45 5.19 10.16 5.60
C GLN A 45 5.62 11.07 4.45
N VAL A 46 4.65 11.58 3.68
CA VAL A 46 4.90 12.56 2.61
C VAL A 46 5.27 13.93 3.21
N GLY A 47 4.79 14.24 4.42
CA GLY A 47 5.00 15.54 5.07
C GLY A 47 4.13 16.66 4.49
N ILE A 48 3.03 16.29 3.82
CA ILE A 48 2.09 17.21 3.17
C ILE A 48 0.68 16.75 3.49
N GLU A 49 -0.21 17.70 3.76
CA GLU A 49 -1.63 17.40 3.98
C GLU A 49 -2.29 17.03 2.64
N ALA A 50 -3.04 15.92 2.63
CA ALA A 50 -3.78 15.51 1.45
C ALA A 50 -4.94 16.48 1.17
N THR A 51 -5.11 16.83 -0.10
CA THR A 51 -6.21 17.66 -0.59
C THR A 51 -7.43 16.84 -1.02
N ASP A 52 -7.25 15.53 -1.22
CA ASP A 52 -8.30 14.57 -1.56
C ASP A 52 -7.97 13.19 -0.96
N GLN A 53 -8.81 12.19 -1.20
CA GLN A 53 -8.59 10.79 -0.80
C GLN A 53 -7.68 10.03 -1.77
N ILE A 54 -7.14 8.90 -1.31
CA ILE A 54 -6.45 7.94 -2.18
C ILE A 54 -7.50 7.08 -2.90
N TYR A 55 -7.41 7.01 -4.23
CA TYR A 55 -8.31 6.20 -5.06
C TYR A 55 -7.64 4.91 -5.54
N PHE A 56 -8.42 3.85 -5.68
CA PHE A 56 -7.93 2.58 -6.23
C PHE A 56 -7.51 2.75 -7.69
N GLY A 57 -6.33 2.26 -8.06
CA GLY A 57 -5.81 2.34 -9.43
C GLY A 57 -5.25 3.71 -9.84
N ILE A 58 -5.33 4.71 -8.97
CA ILE A 58 -4.82 6.07 -9.22
C ILE A 58 -3.53 6.26 -8.41
N PRO A 59 -2.48 6.87 -8.99
CA PRO A 59 -1.28 7.20 -8.23
C PRO A 59 -1.56 8.09 -7.03
N VAL A 60 -0.92 7.77 -5.90
CA VAL A 60 -1.08 8.44 -4.60
C VAL A 60 -0.85 9.95 -4.68
N PHE A 61 0.05 10.43 -5.56
CA PHE A 61 0.31 11.86 -5.72
C PHE A 61 -0.93 12.71 -6.04
N ASN A 62 -1.96 12.12 -6.66
CA ASN A 62 -3.19 12.85 -6.98
C ASN A 62 -3.92 13.31 -5.72
N ALA A 63 -3.83 12.55 -4.62
CA ALA A 63 -4.42 12.92 -3.34
C ALA A 63 -3.76 14.18 -2.72
N PHE A 64 -2.58 14.57 -3.22
CA PHE A 64 -1.82 15.74 -2.75
C PHE A 64 -1.82 16.90 -3.77
N GLY A 65 -2.68 16.82 -4.81
CA GLY A 65 -2.77 17.86 -5.84
C GLY A 65 -1.51 18.02 -6.70
N MET A 66 -0.59 17.06 -6.65
CA MET A 66 0.64 17.09 -7.45
C MET A 66 0.38 16.58 -8.86
N ASN A 67 1.26 16.94 -9.79
CA ASN A 67 1.41 16.20 -11.04
C ASN A 67 2.57 15.19 -10.93
N ALA A 68 2.66 14.28 -11.92
CA ALA A 68 3.69 13.24 -11.93
C ALA A 68 5.14 13.78 -11.97
N LYS A 69 5.36 14.99 -12.53
CA LYS A 69 6.70 15.59 -12.60
C LYS A 69 7.15 16.10 -11.22
N GLU A 70 6.24 16.70 -10.47
CA GLU A 70 6.47 17.12 -9.07
C GLU A 70 6.69 15.91 -8.17
N ALA A 71 5.80 14.91 -8.26
CA ALA A 71 5.87 13.69 -7.47
C ALA A 71 7.21 12.96 -7.62
N ARG A 72 7.74 12.87 -8.85
CA ARG A 72 9.06 12.24 -9.13
C ARG A 72 10.24 12.96 -8.51
N LYS A 73 10.12 14.26 -8.24
CA LYS A 73 11.20 15.05 -7.60
C LYS A 73 11.10 15.05 -6.08
N HIS A 74 10.01 14.55 -5.53
CA HIS A 74 9.78 14.50 -4.09
C HIS A 74 10.64 13.41 -3.44
N PRO A 75 11.13 13.59 -2.19
CA PRO A 75 11.86 12.55 -1.48
C PRO A 75 11.08 11.23 -1.37
N MET A 76 9.76 11.30 -1.23
CA MET A 76 8.84 10.16 -1.19
C MET A 76 8.28 9.78 -2.57
N ALA A 77 9.02 10.01 -3.65
CA ALA A 77 8.58 9.71 -5.03
C ALA A 77 8.11 8.26 -5.20
N ALA A 78 8.78 7.29 -4.57
CA ALA A 78 8.39 5.88 -4.67
C ALA A 78 6.94 5.65 -4.21
N LEU A 79 6.56 6.19 -3.04
CA LEU A 79 5.22 6.09 -2.49
C LEU A 79 4.19 6.92 -3.29
N LEU A 80 4.55 8.16 -3.65
CA LEU A 80 3.67 9.06 -4.40
C LEU A 80 3.32 8.51 -5.79
N MET A 81 4.24 7.76 -6.41
CA MET A 81 4.01 7.10 -7.70
C MET A 81 3.32 5.74 -7.58
N THR A 82 3.17 5.19 -6.38
CA THR A 82 2.42 3.94 -6.14
C THR A 82 0.95 4.14 -6.48
N SER A 83 0.33 3.16 -7.15
CA SER A 83 -1.13 3.11 -7.32
C SER A 83 -1.80 2.91 -5.97
N GLY A 84 -2.96 3.53 -5.71
CA GLY A 84 -3.65 3.39 -4.42
C GLY A 84 -3.94 1.94 -4.01
N GLY A 85 -4.10 1.03 -4.97
CA GLY A 85 -4.26 -0.41 -4.68
C GLY A 85 -2.98 -1.10 -4.16
N ASP A 86 -1.82 -0.54 -4.47
CA ASP A 86 -0.51 -1.11 -4.14
C ASP A 86 0.10 -0.46 -2.89
N VAL A 87 -0.64 0.43 -2.23
CA VAL A 87 -0.26 0.98 -0.92
C VAL A 87 -0.21 -0.15 0.10
N GLY A 88 0.87 -0.18 0.88
CA GLY A 88 1.10 -1.16 1.93
C GLY A 88 0.08 -1.05 3.07
N LEU A 89 -0.39 -2.20 3.58
CA LEU A 89 -1.34 -2.27 4.69
C LEU A 89 -0.72 -1.82 6.01
N GLU A 90 0.61 -1.76 6.12
CA GLU A 90 1.29 -1.14 7.26
C GLU A 90 0.95 0.35 7.43
N MET A 91 0.50 1.01 6.36
CA MET A 91 0.01 2.40 6.41
C MET A 91 -1.44 2.51 6.88
N VAL A 92 -2.17 1.38 6.95
CA VAL A 92 -3.59 1.36 7.32
C VAL A 92 -3.71 1.04 8.81
N ALA A 93 -4.27 1.98 9.57
CA ALA A 93 -4.49 1.78 11.01
C ALA A 93 -5.27 0.48 11.28
N GLY A 94 -4.70 -0.35 12.15
CA GLY A 94 -5.33 -1.60 12.57
C GLY A 94 -4.90 -2.84 11.81
N PHE A 95 -4.08 -2.76 10.75
CA PHE A 95 -3.45 -3.93 10.11
C PHE A 95 -2.09 -4.25 10.73
N MET A 96 -1.71 -5.54 10.68
CA MET A 96 -0.36 -5.96 11.07
C MET A 96 0.65 -5.46 10.01
N PRO A 97 1.84 -4.99 10.40
CA PRO A 97 2.94 -4.84 9.45
C PRO A 97 3.20 -6.19 8.78
N SER A 98 3.46 -6.17 7.48
CA SER A 98 3.86 -7.37 6.73
C SER A 98 4.94 -8.14 7.50
N ASP A 99 4.68 -9.40 7.85
CA ASP A 99 5.73 -10.31 8.29
C ASP A 99 6.80 -10.33 7.20
N ALA A 100 7.95 -9.71 7.48
CA ALA A 100 9.14 -9.85 6.68
C ALA A 100 9.40 -11.35 6.56
N ILE A 101 9.58 -11.85 5.34
CA ILE A 101 9.94 -13.25 5.12
C ILE A 101 11.35 -13.44 5.69
N SER A 102 11.44 -13.77 6.97
CA SER A 102 12.60 -14.47 7.52
C SER A 102 12.58 -15.87 6.93
N GLY A 103 13.21 -16.06 5.77
CA GLY A 103 13.43 -17.41 5.24
C GLY A 103 13.41 -17.54 3.73
N VAL A 104 14.38 -16.93 3.03
CA VAL A 104 14.96 -17.56 1.84
C VAL A 104 16.48 -17.46 1.95
N THR A 105 17.05 -18.28 2.83
CA THR A 105 18.45 -18.69 2.70
C THR A 105 18.45 -19.88 1.74
N HIS A 106 18.72 -19.65 0.45
CA HIS A 106 19.22 -20.72 -0.40
C HIS A 106 20.73 -20.59 -0.47
N ARG A 107 21.39 -21.60 0.10
CA ARG A 107 22.77 -21.99 -0.17
C ARG A 107 22.95 -22.27 -1.66
#